data_AF-F9NVP6-F1
#
_entry.id   AF-F9NVP6-F1
#
_cell.length_a   1.000
_cell.length_b   1.000
_cell.length_c   1.000
_cell.angle_alpha   90.00
_cell.angle_beta   90.00
_cell.angle_gamma   90.00
#
_symmetry.space_group_name_H-M   'P 1'
#
loop_
_entity.id
_entity.type
_entity.pdbx_description
1 polymer ?
#
loop_
_entity_poly.entity_id
_entity_poly.type
_entity_poly.pdbx_seq_one_letter_code
_entity_poly.pdbx_strand_id
1 'polypeptide(L)'
;MTILAIMCGISSQVWMSRPISRPPRPPPQLLRLPLTRQRQQDRSIRGSSGGVSAADPKDLTSAAQVLGEAAAQVPSGSVLAGWFDDFTSQCKYGTVEVGDLFVQLDRWRGLNDGDVEWLHAVAKAFQAAGSGVITLPNSALRAALRAAGTPLWRTDLDITSPGLSGIDPRTGYLEDPINSATGNFIEPETDLAFAAASSPLALSRMYNSIQAVRGQGGVFGPGWVSILDQCLLVKPGCVEWVREDGRHIAFAVEAAPTAVLPTTNQLPNPAEEDEKPVEQWRAQGENLWLSRVSASQLPEFLRDPATSKWVWVISDNRGGRWVFTEGGAWVCSGSSQRDVVHTVREGDHVTAMETSWGYRISVS
;
A
#
# COMPACT_ATOMS: atom_id res chain seq x y z
N MET A 1 17.15 16.34 53.88
CA MET A 1 18.22 16.01 52.92
C MET A 1 18.92 14.75 53.39
N THR A 2 18.43 13.58 52.96
CA THR A 2 19.18 12.31 52.85
C THR A 2 18.39 11.42 51.90
N ILE A 3 19.06 11.00 50.82
CA ILE A 3 18.66 10.01 49.83
C ILE A 3 19.18 8.66 50.30
N LEU A 4 18.35 7.59 50.34
CA LEU A 4 18.74 6.24 49.89
C LEU A 4 17.56 5.24 49.87
N ALA A 5 17.54 4.46 48.79
CA ALA A 5 17.06 3.08 48.64
C ALA A 5 15.55 2.79 48.76
N ILE A 6 14.92 2.44 47.63
CA ILE A 6 14.55 1.05 47.25
C ILE A 6 14.72 0.93 45.73
N MET A 7 15.85 0.38 45.30
CA MET A 7 16.08 -0.22 43.98
C MET A 7 16.68 -1.59 44.25
N CYS A 8 16.04 -2.67 43.81
CA CYS A 8 16.63 -3.87 43.21
C CYS A 8 15.59 -5.00 43.20
N GLY A 9 15.19 -5.46 42.02
CA GLY A 9 14.25 -6.56 41.89
C GLY A 9 13.87 -6.94 40.46
N ILE A 10 14.70 -6.66 39.46
CA ILE A 10 14.60 -7.32 38.15
C ILE A 10 15.95 -7.95 37.87
N SER A 11 15.98 -9.27 38.00
CA SER A 11 17.13 -10.12 37.74
C SER A 11 17.56 -9.99 36.28
N SER A 12 18.76 -9.48 36.05
CA SER A 12 19.49 -9.57 34.80
C SER A 12 19.75 -11.04 34.45
N GLN A 13 18.79 -11.72 33.82
CA GLN A 13 19.10 -12.90 33.01
C GLN A 13 19.59 -12.41 31.65
N VAL A 14 20.91 -12.45 31.52
CA VAL A 14 21.70 -12.69 30.30
C VAL A 14 20.86 -12.69 29.01
N TRP A 15 21.02 -11.62 28.24
CA TRP A 15 20.68 -11.54 26.82
C TRP A 15 21.42 -12.65 26.05
N MET A 16 20.84 -13.84 26.01
CA MET A 16 21.11 -14.76 24.91
C MET A 16 20.17 -14.37 23.78
N SER A 17 20.66 -13.50 22.90
CA SER A 17 20.09 -13.33 21.57
C SER A 17 20.02 -14.72 20.94
N ARG A 18 18.82 -15.33 20.91
CA ARG A 18 18.59 -16.46 20.01
C ARG A 18 18.98 -15.97 18.62
N PRO A 19 19.79 -16.71 17.84
CA PRO A 19 20.02 -16.32 16.47
C PRO A 19 18.65 -16.28 15.80
N ILE A 20 18.21 -15.08 15.42
CA ILE A 20 17.07 -14.93 14.51
C ILE A 20 17.51 -15.73 13.28
N SER A 21 16.92 -16.90 13.10
CA SER A 21 17.08 -17.66 11.87
C SER A 21 16.61 -16.74 10.77
N ARG A 22 17.56 -16.22 9.99
CA ARG A 22 17.28 -15.30 8.88
C ARG A 22 16.16 -15.93 8.07
N PRO A 23 15.01 -15.27 7.88
CA PRO A 23 13.91 -15.86 7.14
C PRO A 23 14.45 -16.33 5.77
N PRO A 24 13.98 -17.48 5.27
CA PRO A 24 14.42 -17.98 3.97
C PRO A 24 14.21 -16.87 2.94
N ARG A 25 15.24 -16.66 2.09
CA ARG A 25 15.18 -15.63 1.06
C ARG A 25 13.87 -15.82 0.28
N PRO A 26 13.00 -14.79 0.18
CA PRO A 26 11.75 -14.93 -0.54
C PRO A 26 12.06 -15.30 -2.00
N PRO A 27 11.23 -16.16 -2.63
CA PRO A 27 11.44 -16.54 -4.02
C PRO A 27 11.40 -15.28 -4.91
N PRO A 28 12.15 -15.26 -6.03
CA PRO A 28 12.13 -14.15 -6.95
C PRO A 28 10.70 -13.87 -7.42
N GLN A 29 10.25 -12.63 -7.24
CA GLN A 29 9.02 -12.14 -7.83
C GLN A 29 9.33 -11.70 -9.26
N LEU A 30 8.72 -12.40 -10.23
CA LEU A 30 8.75 -11.95 -11.61
C LEU A 30 8.02 -10.62 -11.73
N LEU A 31 8.68 -9.64 -12.34
CA LEU A 31 8.01 -8.41 -12.72
C LEU A 31 7.00 -8.75 -13.81
N ARG A 32 5.76 -8.25 -13.69
CA ARG A 32 4.77 -8.41 -14.75
C ARG A 32 5.31 -7.73 -16.00
N LEU A 33 5.64 -8.51 -17.03
CA LEU A 33 5.96 -7.95 -18.33
C LEU A 33 4.76 -7.13 -18.83
N PRO A 34 5.01 -5.99 -19.51
CA PRO A 34 3.96 -5.40 -20.32
C PRO A 34 3.46 -6.46 -21.31
N LEU A 35 2.15 -6.53 -21.51
CA LEU A 35 1.56 -7.39 -22.53
C LEU A 35 2.08 -6.94 -23.89
N THR A 36 3.09 -7.63 -24.42
CA THR A 36 3.52 -7.46 -25.80
C THR A 36 2.46 -8.07 -26.69
N ARG A 37 1.64 -7.24 -27.33
CA ARG A 37 0.82 -7.70 -28.45
C ARG A 37 1.76 -7.99 -29.62
N GLN A 38 1.44 -8.98 -30.45
CA GLN A 38 2.02 -9.03 -31.79
C GLN A 38 1.87 -7.63 -32.40
N ARG A 39 2.98 -7.06 -32.87
CA ARG A 39 2.89 -5.86 -33.69
C ARG A 39 1.92 -6.22 -34.80
N GLN A 40 0.90 -5.39 -35.04
CA GLN A 40 -0.01 -5.56 -36.18
C GLN A 40 0.77 -5.30 -37.48
N GLN A 41 1.75 -6.14 -37.80
CA GLN A 41 2.10 -6.38 -39.18
C GLN A 41 1.09 -7.39 -39.67
N ASP A 42 0.25 -6.95 -40.60
CA ASP A 42 -0.69 -7.84 -41.25
C ASP A 42 0.07 -8.95 -41.97
N ARG A 43 0.19 -10.11 -41.31
CA ARG A 43 0.76 -11.34 -41.90
C ARG A 43 -0.24 -12.02 -42.85
N SER A 44 -1.42 -11.43 -43.08
CA SER A 44 -2.49 -11.99 -43.92
C SER A 44 -2.29 -11.79 -45.43
N ILE A 45 -1.07 -11.45 -45.89
CA ILE A 45 -0.65 -11.69 -47.28
C ILE A 45 -0.47 -13.22 -47.49
N ARG A 46 -1.57 -13.97 -47.29
CA ARG A 46 -1.85 -15.30 -47.81
C ARG A 46 -2.81 -15.24 -49.00
N GLY A 47 -3.25 -14.05 -49.40
CA GLY A 47 -4.03 -13.79 -50.61
C GLY A 47 -3.15 -13.57 -51.85
N SER A 48 -3.65 -13.99 -53.01
CA SER A 48 -2.98 -13.91 -54.32
C SER A 48 -2.27 -12.57 -54.54
N SER A 49 -1.08 -12.64 -55.11
CA SER A 49 -0.04 -11.62 -55.21
C SER A 49 -0.37 -10.32 -55.97
N GLY A 50 -1.64 -9.99 -56.19
CA GLY A 50 -2.12 -8.95 -57.11
C GLY A 50 -2.43 -7.58 -56.51
N GLY A 51 -2.19 -7.36 -55.21
CA GLY A 51 -2.36 -6.03 -54.61
C GLY A 51 -1.40 -4.98 -55.21
N VAL A 52 -1.82 -3.72 -55.22
CA VAL A 52 -0.99 -2.58 -55.58
C VAL A 52 -0.75 -1.70 -54.34
N SER A 53 0.38 -1.00 -54.32
CA SER A 53 0.73 -0.01 -53.29
C SER A 53 1.06 1.32 -53.96
N ALA A 54 0.71 2.43 -53.33
CA ALA A 54 1.04 3.77 -53.82
C ALA A 54 1.80 4.58 -52.77
N ALA A 55 2.85 5.27 -53.19
CA ALA A 55 3.66 6.13 -52.32
C ALA A 55 4.43 7.18 -53.12
N ASP A 56 4.86 8.25 -52.46
CA ASP A 56 5.90 9.16 -52.97
C ASP A 56 7.29 8.69 -52.47
N PRO A 57 8.27 8.42 -53.36
CA PRO A 57 9.63 8.04 -52.96
C PRO A 57 10.30 9.01 -51.98
N LYS A 58 10.00 10.31 -52.07
CA LYS A 58 10.59 11.33 -51.21
C LYS A 58 10.09 11.20 -49.78
N ASP A 59 8.80 10.94 -49.60
CA ASP A 59 8.20 10.76 -48.27
C ASP A 59 8.74 9.50 -47.60
N LEU A 60 8.92 8.41 -48.36
CA LEU A 60 9.52 7.17 -47.85
C LEU A 60 10.98 7.38 -47.43
N THR A 61 11.76 8.12 -48.22
CA THR A 61 13.16 8.44 -47.90
C THR A 61 13.26 9.33 -46.66
N SER A 62 12.40 10.34 -46.56
CA SER A 62 12.30 11.23 -45.39
C SER A 62 11.91 10.45 -44.14
N ALA A 63 10.91 9.57 -44.23
CA ALA A 63 10.51 8.69 -43.14
C ALA A 63 11.63 7.75 -42.71
N ALA A 64 12.41 7.19 -43.65
CA ALA A 64 13.54 6.32 -43.34
C ALA A 64 14.64 7.08 -42.59
N GLN A 65 14.91 8.33 -42.98
CA GLN A 65 15.86 9.20 -42.29
C GLN A 65 15.41 9.50 -40.86
N VAL A 66 14.15 9.91 -40.66
CA VAL A 66 13.60 10.19 -39.32
C VAL A 66 13.68 8.94 -38.42
N LEU A 67 13.37 7.76 -38.96
CA LEU A 67 13.48 6.50 -38.23
C LEU A 67 14.93 6.17 -37.86
N GLY A 68 15.87 6.36 -38.78
CA GLY A 68 17.29 6.13 -38.53
C GLY A 68 17.88 7.08 -37.49
N GLU A 69 17.53 8.37 -37.56
CA GLU A 69 17.92 9.36 -36.56
C GLU A 69 17.38 9.01 -35.17
N ALA A 70 16.12 8.57 -35.08
CA ALA A 70 15.53 8.11 -33.82
C ALA A 70 16.17 6.82 -33.30
N ALA A 71 16.45 5.85 -34.17
CA ALA A 71 17.09 4.59 -33.80
C ALA A 71 18.51 4.80 -33.23
N ALA A 72 19.26 5.77 -33.79
CA ALA A 72 20.60 6.12 -33.32
C ALA A 72 20.63 6.70 -31.89
N GLN A 73 19.52 7.26 -31.40
CA GLN A 73 19.42 7.79 -30.03
C GLN A 73 19.25 6.71 -28.96
N VAL A 74 18.94 5.47 -29.35
CA VAL A 74 18.71 4.39 -28.39
C VAL A 74 20.06 3.81 -27.95
N PRO A 75 20.37 3.84 -26.64
CA PRO A 75 21.63 3.32 -26.12
C PRO A 75 21.78 1.83 -26.42
N SER A 76 23.02 1.37 -26.59
CA SER A 76 23.30 -0.06 -26.75
C SER A 76 23.01 -0.83 -25.46
N GLY A 77 22.80 -2.15 -25.61
CA GLY A 77 22.66 -3.06 -24.48
C GLY A 77 23.85 -2.98 -23.52
N SER A 78 25.06 -2.77 -24.03
CA SER A 78 26.28 -2.64 -23.22
C SER A 78 26.29 -1.43 -22.29
N VAL A 79 25.69 -0.31 -22.68
CA VAL A 79 25.59 0.89 -21.83
C VAL A 79 24.66 0.61 -20.65
N LEU A 80 23.51 -0.01 -20.93
CA LEU A 80 22.57 -0.42 -19.89
C LEU A 80 23.13 -1.52 -18.98
N ALA A 81 23.91 -2.45 -19.53
CA ALA A 81 24.62 -3.46 -18.75
C ALA A 81 25.60 -2.81 -17.76
N GLY A 82 26.35 -1.78 -18.18
CA GLY A 82 27.22 -1.03 -17.28
C GLY A 82 26.46 -0.34 -16.15
N TRP A 83 25.34 0.35 -16.45
CA TRP A 83 24.50 0.95 -15.42
C TRP A 83 23.88 -0.08 -14.47
N PHE A 84 23.55 -1.26 -14.99
CA PHE A 84 23.04 -2.37 -14.21
C PHE A 84 24.11 -2.94 -13.26
N ASP A 85 25.35 -3.09 -13.73
CA ASP A 85 26.48 -3.51 -12.90
C ASP A 85 26.77 -2.50 -11.79
N ASP A 86 26.76 -1.20 -12.12
CA ASP A 86 26.92 -0.13 -11.14
C ASP A 86 25.82 -0.17 -10.07
N PHE A 87 24.56 -0.35 -10.49
CA PHE A 87 23.43 -0.47 -9.59
C PHE A 87 23.56 -1.71 -8.69
N THR A 88 23.84 -2.88 -9.27
CA THR A 88 23.92 -4.15 -8.53
C THR A 88 25.09 -4.15 -7.55
N SER A 89 26.22 -3.50 -7.88
CA SER A 89 27.36 -3.34 -6.96
C SER A 89 27.01 -2.55 -5.69
N GLN A 90 26.04 -1.63 -5.79
CA GLN A 90 25.56 -0.79 -4.69
C GLN A 90 24.30 -1.35 -4.02
N CYS A 91 23.63 -2.32 -4.66
CA CYS A 91 22.38 -2.88 -4.17
C CYS A 91 22.63 -3.81 -2.99
N LYS A 92 22.17 -3.41 -1.79
CA LYS A 92 22.31 -4.20 -0.56
C LYS A 92 21.08 -5.05 -0.22
N TYR A 93 19.94 -4.71 -0.80
CA TYR A 93 18.62 -5.11 -0.29
C TYR A 93 17.91 -6.13 -1.20
N GLY A 94 18.55 -6.57 -2.28
CA GLY A 94 17.98 -7.58 -3.15
C GLY A 94 18.85 -7.91 -4.33
N THR A 95 18.37 -8.85 -5.13
CA THR A 95 18.98 -9.24 -6.41
C THR A 95 17.98 -8.95 -7.52
N VAL A 96 18.45 -8.24 -8.54
CA VAL A 96 17.73 -8.07 -9.80
C VAL A 96 18.34 -9.05 -10.80
N GLU A 97 17.50 -9.81 -11.48
CA GLU A 97 17.91 -10.67 -12.60
C GLU A 97 17.26 -10.14 -13.87
N VAL A 98 18.06 -9.78 -14.87
CA VAL A 98 17.58 -9.15 -16.12
C VAL A 98 17.67 -10.07 -17.33
N GLY A 99 18.17 -11.30 -17.16
CA GLY A 99 18.21 -12.32 -18.21
C GLY A 99 18.89 -11.83 -19.49
N ASP A 100 18.23 -12.04 -20.63
CA ASP A 100 18.71 -11.65 -21.96
C ASP A 100 18.28 -10.24 -22.40
N LEU A 101 17.70 -9.43 -21.51
CA LEU A 101 17.11 -8.13 -21.84
C LEU A 101 18.03 -7.21 -22.65
N PHE A 102 19.29 -7.07 -22.25
CA PHE A 102 20.25 -6.18 -22.94
C PHE A 102 20.64 -6.71 -24.32
N VAL A 103 20.75 -8.03 -24.47
CA VAL A 103 20.98 -8.68 -25.76
C VAL A 103 19.78 -8.48 -26.68
N GLN A 104 18.56 -8.61 -26.16
CA GLN A 104 17.34 -8.38 -26.93
C GLN A 104 17.15 -6.90 -27.30
N LEU A 105 17.66 -5.96 -26.51
CA LEU A 105 17.71 -4.55 -26.90
C LEU A 105 18.61 -4.33 -28.12
N ASP A 106 19.82 -4.90 -28.13
CA ASP A 106 20.70 -4.78 -29.29
C ASP A 106 20.12 -5.48 -30.53
N ARG A 107 19.43 -6.61 -30.34
CA ARG A 107 18.64 -7.24 -31.41
C ARG A 107 17.53 -6.33 -31.92
N TRP A 108 16.80 -5.66 -31.03
CA TRP A 108 15.76 -4.71 -31.40
C TRP A 108 16.32 -3.51 -32.19
N ARG A 109 17.48 -2.99 -31.79
CA ARG A 109 18.20 -1.91 -32.48
C ARG A 109 18.55 -2.34 -33.90
N GLY A 110 19.17 -3.52 -34.07
CA GLY A 110 19.48 -4.05 -35.40
C GLY A 110 18.23 -4.29 -36.27
N LEU A 111 17.11 -4.69 -35.67
CA LEU A 111 15.85 -4.79 -36.41
C LEU A 111 15.32 -3.41 -36.84
N ASN A 112 15.52 -2.33 -36.06
CA ASN A 112 15.16 -0.97 -36.48
C ASN A 112 16.03 -0.48 -37.64
N ASP A 113 17.32 -0.79 -37.62
CA ASP A 113 18.21 -0.52 -38.76
C ASP A 113 17.70 -1.26 -40.01
N GLY A 114 17.25 -2.51 -39.84
CA GLY A 114 16.59 -3.27 -40.91
C GLY A 114 15.29 -2.65 -41.42
N ASP A 115 14.47 -2.02 -40.56
CA ASP A 115 13.25 -1.30 -40.97
C ASP A 115 13.61 -0.05 -41.81
N VAL A 116 14.72 0.62 -41.50
CA VAL A 116 15.24 1.77 -42.27
C VAL A 116 15.73 1.32 -43.64
N GLU A 117 16.52 0.24 -43.70
CA GLU A 117 16.97 -0.36 -44.96
C GLU A 117 15.79 -0.81 -45.83
N TRP A 118 14.78 -1.43 -45.21
CA TRP A 118 13.55 -1.84 -45.89
C TRP A 118 12.84 -0.66 -46.53
N LEU A 119 12.68 0.43 -45.79
CA LEU A 119 11.97 1.61 -46.29
C LEU A 119 12.75 2.31 -47.41
N HIS A 120 14.08 2.37 -47.33
CA HIS A 120 14.93 2.83 -48.43
C HIS A 120 14.84 1.95 -49.66
N ALA A 121 14.78 0.61 -49.51
CA ALA A 121 14.61 -0.30 -50.63
C ALA A 121 13.25 -0.11 -51.33
N VAL A 122 12.18 0.09 -50.55
CA VAL A 122 10.85 0.42 -51.09
C VAL A 122 10.87 1.80 -51.78
N ALA A 123 11.49 2.82 -51.18
CA ALA A 123 11.63 4.14 -51.77
C ALA A 123 12.36 4.08 -53.12
N LYS A 124 13.46 3.32 -53.19
CA LYS A 124 14.24 3.11 -54.43
C LYS A 124 13.40 2.42 -55.51
N ALA A 125 12.54 1.47 -55.15
CA ALA A 125 11.63 0.82 -56.09
C ALA A 125 10.63 1.81 -56.70
N PHE A 126 10.01 2.67 -55.88
CA PHE A 126 9.12 3.72 -56.38
C PHE A 126 9.88 4.78 -57.19
N GLN A 127 11.09 5.16 -56.77
CA GLN A 127 11.92 6.13 -57.48
C GLN A 127 12.31 5.64 -58.88
N ALA A 128 12.58 4.34 -59.04
CA ALA A 128 12.84 3.74 -60.34
C ALA A 128 11.63 3.79 -61.29
N ALA A 129 10.42 3.91 -60.74
CA ALA A 129 9.19 4.00 -61.52
C ALA A 129 8.78 5.45 -61.86
N GLY A 130 9.35 6.47 -61.20
CA GLY A 130 9.09 7.88 -61.47
C GLY A 130 9.24 8.80 -60.26
N SER A 131 8.57 9.96 -60.32
CA SER A 131 8.48 10.94 -59.23
C SER A 131 7.03 11.27 -58.86
N GLY A 132 6.81 11.76 -57.64
CA GLY A 132 5.47 12.00 -57.08
C GLY A 132 4.83 10.72 -56.56
N VAL A 133 3.52 10.76 -56.32
CA VAL A 133 2.77 9.56 -55.88
C VAL A 133 2.61 8.59 -57.04
N ILE A 134 3.21 7.41 -56.90
CA ILE A 134 3.25 6.38 -57.96
C ILE A 134 2.62 5.11 -57.42
N THR A 135 1.93 4.34 -58.27
CA THR A 135 1.37 3.03 -57.93
C THR A 135 2.22 1.90 -58.50
N LEU A 136 2.58 0.91 -57.68
CA LEU A 136 3.33 -0.28 -58.07
C LEU A 136 2.60 -1.56 -57.65
N PRO A 137 2.70 -2.65 -58.43
CA PRO A 137 2.24 -3.95 -57.98
C PRO A 137 3.13 -4.45 -56.83
N ASN A 138 2.52 -5.08 -55.82
CA ASN A 138 3.25 -5.62 -54.66
C ASN A 138 4.27 -6.69 -55.05
N SER A 139 4.15 -7.30 -56.23
CA SER A 139 5.16 -8.20 -56.80
C SER A 139 6.46 -7.48 -57.16
N ALA A 140 6.40 -6.24 -57.67
CA ALA A 140 7.58 -5.43 -57.96
C ALA A 140 8.31 -5.02 -56.67
N LEU A 141 7.56 -4.63 -55.63
CA LEU A 141 8.13 -4.34 -54.30
C LEU A 141 8.81 -5.58 -53.69
N ARG A 142 8.18 -6.76 -53.79
CA ARG A 142 8.80 -8.03 -53.37
C ARG A 142 10.09 -8.35 -54.13
N ALA A 143 10.12 -8.09 -55.43
CA ALA A 143 11.33 -8.29 -56.23
C ALA A 143 12.45 -7.31 -55.84
N ALA A 144 12.12 -6.04 -55.60
CA ALA A 144 13.07 -5.03 -55.15
C ALA A 144 13.67 -5.36 -53.78
N LEU A 145 12.84 -5.76 -52.81
CA LEU A 145 13.31 -6.18 -51.48
C LEU A 145 14.21 -7.42 -51.56
N ARG A 146 13.85 -8.41 -52.38
CA ARG A 146 14.70 -9.59 -52.62
C ARG A 146 16.05 -9.21 -53.25
N ALA A 147 16.05 -8.29 -54.21
CA ALA A 147 17.28 -7.82 -54.85
C ALA A 147 18.16 -7.01 -53.90
N ALA A 148 17.55 -6.29 -52.94
CA ALA A 148 18.25 -5.58 -51.87
C ALA A 148 18.73 -6.49 -50.73
N GLY A 149 18.31 -7.76 -50.70
CA GLY A 149 18.59 -8.69 -49.59
C GLY A 149 17.81 -8.40 -48.32
N THR A 150 16.83 -7.49 -48.36
CA THR A 150 16.09 -7.06 -47.17
C THR A 150 14.92 -8.00 -46.87
N PRO A 151 14.75 -8.45 -45.61
CA PRO A 151 13.63 -9.31 -45.23
C PRO A 151 12.27 -8.66 -45.50
N LEU A 152 11.29 -9.46 -45.90
CA LEU A 152 9.90 -8.99 -46.05
C LEU A 152 9.20 -8.75 -44.72
N TRP A 153 9.70 -9.37 -43.65
CA TRP A 153 9.05 -9.42 -42.36
C TRP A 153 10.06 -9.15 -41.26
N ARG A 154 9.60 -8.50 -40.20
CA ARG A 154 10.36 -8.33 -38.98
C ARG A 154 10.13 -9.52 -38.05
N THR A 155 11.20 -10.00 -37.43
CA THR A 155 11.09 -11.08 -36.43
C THR A 155 10.62 -10.51 -35.10
N ASP A 156 9.71 -11.21 -34.42
CA ASP A 156 9.29 -10.85 -33.06
C ASP A 156 10.45 -11.08 -32.08
N LEU A 157 10.46 -10.30 -31.00
CA LEU A 157 11.42 -10.49 -29.90
C LEU A 157 10.82 -11.45 -28.88
N ASP A 158 11.67 -12.32 -28.36
CA ASP A 158 11.39 -13.15 -27.18
C ASP A 158 12.30 -12.64 -26.06
N ILE A 159 11.71 -12.18 -24.96
CA ILE A 159 12.43 -11.51 -23.88
C ILE A 159 12.16 -12.26 -22.60
N THR A 160 13.23 -12.71 -21.94
CA THR A 160 13.13 -13.36 -20.63
C THR A 160 12.64 -12.35 -19.61
N SER A 161 11.60 -12.70 -18.84
CA SER A 161 11.06 -11.85 -17.78
C SER A 161 12.13 -11.52 -16.74
N PRO A 162 12.38 -10.22 -16.45
CA PRO A 162 13.21 -9.86 -15.33
C PRO A 162 12.59 -10.30 -13.99
N GLY A 163 13.44 -10.72 -13.07
CA GLY A 163 13.09 -11.14 -11.72
C GLY A 163 13.65 -10.19 -10.67
N LEU A 164 12.92 -10.01 -9.57
CA LEU A 164 13.39 -9.29 -8.38
C LEU A 164 13.23 -10.18 -7.15
N SER A 165 14.28 -10.32 -6.35
CA SER A 165 14.25 -11.09 -5.10
C SER A 165 14.81 -10.25 -3.95
N GLY A 166 14.24 -10.39 -2.75
CA GLY A 166 14.75 -9.78 -1.52
C GLY A 166 14.22 -8.39 -1.19
N ILE A 167 13.50 -7.72 -2.09
CA ILE A 167 12.88 -6.40 -1.85
C ILE A 167 11.35 -6.56 -1.80
N ASP A 168 10.69 -6.00 -0.78
CA ASP A 168 9.27 -5.63 -0.89
C ASP A 168 9.19 -4.15 -1.32
N PRO A 169 8.91 -3.86 -2.61
CA PRO A 169 8.91 -2.50 -3.13
C PRO A 169 7.76 -1.63 -2.59
N ARG A 170 6.86 -2.19 -1.75
CA ARG A 170 5.68 -1.49 -1.24
C ARG A 170 5.83 -0.94 0.17
N THR A 171 6.87 -1.31 0.91
CA THR A 171 6.89 -1.03 2.35
C THR A 171 7.39 0.38 2.66
N GLY A 172 8.33 0.95 1.88
CA GLY A 172 8.98 2.22 2.24
C GLY A 172 9.84 2.14 3.53
N TYR A 173 9.97 0.93 4.08
CA TYR A 173 10.72 0.60 5.28
C TYR A 173 12.00 -0.18 4.88
N LEU A 174 13.12 0.08 5.58
CA LEU A 174 14.35 -0.73 5.46
C LEU A 174 14.18 -2.09 6.17
N GLU A 175 15.23 -2.92 6.26
CA GLU A 175 15.12 -4.24 6.93
C GLU A 175 14.61 -4.16 8.38
N ASP A 176 14.94 -3.06 9.08
CA ASP A 176 14.22 -2.62 10.27
C ASP A 176 13.08 -1.68 9.85
N PRO A 177 11.95 -1.62 10.56
CA PRO A 177 10.81 -0.75 10.29
C PRO A 177 11.10 0.77 10.49
N ILE A 178 12.18 1.24 9.86
CA ILE A 178 12.62 2.60 9.69
C ILE A 178 12.08 3.12 8.37
N ASN A 179 11.27 4.16 8.44
CA ASN A 179 10.88 4.91 7.25
C ASN A 179 12.12 5.60 6.65
N SER A 180 12.47 5.25 5.41
CA SER A 180 13.70 5.74 4.77
C SER A 180 13.71 7.25 4.52
N ALA A 181 12.53 7.87 4.39
CA ALA A 181 12.42 9.30 4.11
C ALA A 181 12.51 10.15 5.38
N THR A 182 12.07 9.62 6.53
CA THR A 182 11.99 10.38 7.78
C THR A 182 12.92 9.89 8.88
N GLY A 183 13.55 8.71 8.70
CA GLY A 183 14.33 8.04 9.75
C GLY A 183 13.48 7.55 10.93
N ASN A 184 12.14 7.59 10.82
CA ASN A 184 11.26 7.14 11.90
C ASN A 184 11.28 5.63 12.03
N PHE A 185 11.67 5.12 13.19
CA PHE A 185 11.63 3.70 13.52
C PHE A 185 10.33 3.41 14.28
N ILE A 186 9.56 2.43 13.81
CA ILE A 186 8.35 1.96 14.47
C ILE A 186 8.46 0.47 14.77
N GLU A 187 8.15 0.01 15.98
CA GLU A 187 8.30 -1.42 16.30
C GLU A 187 7.04 -1.94 17.00
N PRO A 188 6.25 -2.81 16.35
CA PRO A 188 5.17 -3.51 17.03
C PRO A 188 5.75 -4.62 17.91
N GLU A 189 5.34 -4.65 19.17
CA GLU A 189 5.69 -5.68 20.13
C GLU A 189 4.41 -6.25 20.76
N THR A 190 4.33 -7.58 20.87
CA THR A 190 3.25 -8.25 21.60
C THR A 190 3.87 -8.99 22.77
N ASP A 191 3.68 -8.47 23.97
CA ASP A 191 4.26 -9.01 25.20
C ASP A 191 3.55 -10.29 25.63
N LEU A 192 2.21 -10.28 25.52
CA LEU A 192 1.34 -11.38 25.92
C LEU A 192 0.22 -11.53 24.90
N ALA A 193 0.04 -12.74 24.38
CA ALA A 193 -1.09 -13.10 23.54
C ALA A 193 -1.59 -14.48 23.90
N PHE A 194 -2.91 -14.64 23.91
CA PHE A 194 -3.56 -15.91 24.18
C PHE A 194 -4.17 -16.47 22.89
N ALA A 195 -4.45 -17.78 22.86
CA ALA A 195 -5.05 -18.45 21.71
C ALA A 195 -6.52 -18.81 21.97
N ALA A 196 -7.20 -19.32 20.94
CA ALA A 196 -8.57 -19.85 21.01
C ALA A 196 -9.56 -18.85 21.66
N ALA A 197 -10.38 -19.27 22.62
CA ALA A 197 -11.41 -18.41 23.22
C ALA A 197 -10.86 -17.18 23.96
N SER A 198 -9.57 -17.17 24.27
CA SER A 198 -8.85 -16.04 24.87
C SER A 198 -8.07 -15.19 23.86
N SER A 199 -8.14 -15.47 22.55
CA SER A 199 -7.46 -14.68 21.52
C SER A 199 -7.71 -13.17 21.53
N PRO A 200 -8.86 -12.65 22.00
CA PRO A 200 -9.06 -11.20 22.09
C PRO A 200 -8.15 -10.56 23.15
N LEU A 201 -7.73 -11.33 24.15
CA LEU A 201 -6.90 -10.87 25.24
C LEU A 201 -5.44 -10.85 24.78
N ALA A 202 -4.92 -9.66 24.52
CA ALA A 202 -3.52 -9.44 24.18
C ALA A 202 -3.03 -8.13 24.79
N LEU A 203 -1.78 -8.13 25.24
CA LEU A 203 -1.04 -6.94 25.60
C LEU A 203 -0.03 -6.67 24.49
N SER A 204 -0.36 -5.68 23.66
CA SER A 204 0.49 -5.23 22.56
C SER A 204 0.86 -3.77 22.76
N ARG A 205 2.05 -3.43 22.28
CA ARG A 205 2.64 -2.10 22.31
C ARG A 205 3.29 -1.77 20.98
N MET A 206 3.44 -0.48 20.71
CA MET A 206 4.07 0.05 19.52
C MET A 206 5.12 1.07 19.96
N TYR A 207 6.36 0.88 19.53
CA TYR A 207 7.40 1.90 19.67
C TYR A 207 7.37 2.86 18.49
N ASN A 208 7.69 4.13 18.74
CA ASN A 208 7.91 5.15 17.74
C ASN A 208 9.07 6.07 18.15
N SER A 209 10.16 6.07 17.38
CA SER A 209 11.37 6.81 17.75
C SER A 209 11.19 8.34 17.72
N ILE A 210 10.32 8.87 16.85
CA ILE A 210 10.01 10.31 16.84
C ILE A 210 9.27 10.70 18.13
N GLN A 211 8.33 9.88 18.60
CA GLN A 211 7.65 10.12 19.88
C GLN A 211 8.62 10.03 21.05
N ALA A 212 9.53 9.04 21.04
CA ALA A 212 10.56 8.89 22.06
C ALA A 212 11.43 10.15 22.19
N VAL A 213 11.91 10.69 21.06
CA VAL A 213 12.72 11.92 21.02
C VAL A 213 11.94 13.14 21.51
N ARG A 214 10.61 13.16 21.31
CA ARG A 214 9.73 14.22 21.80
C ARG A 214 9.31 14.04 23.27
N GLY A 215 9.77 12.98 23.94
CA GLY A 215 9.35 12.63 25.29
C GLY A 215 7.86 12.27 25.38
N GLN A 216 7.23 11.92 24.26
CA GLN A 216 5.83 11.49 24.19
C GLN A 216 5.77 9.97 24.35
N GLY A 217 4.76 9.47 25.03
CA GLY A 217 4.55 8.04 25.25
C GLY A 217 3.39 7.78 26.20
N GLY A 218 3.05 6.52 26.33
CA GLY A 218 2.03 5.96 27.20
C GLY A 218 2.61 5.32 28.45
N VAL A 219 1.87 4.38 29.03
CA VAL A 219 2.19 3.73 30.31
C VAL A 219 3.54 3.00 30.33
N PHE A 220 4.06 2.60 29.17
CA PHE A 220 5.36 1.93 29.03
C PHE A 220 6.56 2.88 28.87
N GLY A 221 6.33 4.19 28.91
CA GLY A 221 7.36 5.21 28.84
C GLY A 221 7.55 5.83 27.45
N PRO A 222 8.58 6.68 27.27
CA PRO A 222 8.78 7.45 26.05
C PRO A 222 8.89 6.58 24.80
N GLY A 223 8.15 6.96 23.75
CA GLY A 223 8.08 6.27 22.48
C GLY A 223 7.14 5.08 22.44
N TRP A 224 6.69 4.57 23.59
CA TRP A 224 5.82 3.42 23.65
C TRP A 224 4.37 3.83 23.81
N VAL A 225 3.48 3.20 23.06
CA VAL A 225 2.02 3.27 23.23
C VAL A 225 1.48 1.85 23.21
N SER A 226 0.33 1.63 23.85
CA SER A 226 -0.26 0.30 23.99
C SER A 226 -1.78 0.36 24.00
N ILE A 227 -2.41 -0.81 24.05
CA ILE A 227 -3.86 -0.94 24.24
C ILE A 227 -4.37 -0.22 25.50
N LEU A 228 -3.53 -0.06 26.52
CA LEU A 228 -3.88 0.62 27.78
C LEU A 228 -3.92 2.15 27.65
N ASP A 229 -3.29 2.69 26.62
CA ASP A 229 -3.21 4.13 26.32
C ASP A 229 -4.36 4.60 25.41
N GLN A 230 -5.13 3.65 24.89
CA GLN A 230 -6.25 3.92 24.01
C GLN A 230 -7.32 4.77 24.69
N CYS A 231 -7.70 5.89 24.06
CA CYS A 231 -8.70 6.81 24.58
C CYS A 231 -9.31 7.69 23.48
N LEU A 232 -10.35 8.44 23.83
CA LEU A 232 -10.86 9.55 23.04
C LEU A 232 -10.45 10.88 23.67
N LEU A 233 -9.89 11.77 22.86
CA LEU A 233 -9.70 13.17 23.20
C LEU A 233 -10.91 13.94 22.67
N VAL A 234 -11.87 14.20 23.57
CA VAL A 234 -13.08 14.96 23.25
C VAL A 234 -12.76 16.45 23.35
N LYS A 235 -12.76 17.15 22.20
CA LYS A 235 -12.47 18.58 22.09
C LYS A 235 -13.68 19.31 21.47
N PRO A 236 -13.81 20.63 21.67
CA PRO A 236 -14.80 21.41 20.93
C PRO A 236 -14.61 21.25 19.42
N GLY A 237 -15.65 20.80 18.70
CA GLY A 237 -15.62 20.64 17.25
C GLY A 237 -14.94 19.37 16.71
N CYS A 238 -14.31 18.57 17.57
CA CYS A 238 -13.53 17.40 17.14
C CYS A 238 -13.41 16.36 18.24
N VAL A 239 -13.60 15.09 17.89
CA VAL A 239 -13.23 13.97 18.76
C VAL A 239 -12.08 13.24 18.08
N GLU A 240 -10.97 13.02 18.79
CA GLU A 240 -9.83 12.26 18.29
C GLU A 240 -9.73 10.92 19.00
N TRP A 241 -9.69 9.82 18.26
CA TRP A 241 -9.39 8.51 18.80
C TRP A 241 -7.89 8.26 18.78
N VAL A 242 -7.29 8.12 19.95
CA VAL A 242 -5.94 7.60 20.13
C VAL A 242 -6.05 6.09 20.18
N ARG A 243 -5.54 5.43 19.13
CA ARG A 243 -5.54 3.97 19.02
C ARG A 243 -4.43 3.35 19.85
N GLU A 244 -4.53 2.04 20.05
CA GLU A 244 -3.49 1.21 20.70
C GLU A 244 -2.12 1.24 20.00
N ASP A 245 -2.09 1.59 18.70
CA ASP A 245 -0.88 1.77 17.89
C ASP A 245 -0.35 3.22 17.92
N GLY A 246 -0.99 4.12 18.69
CA GLY A 246 -0.64 5.53 18.80
C GLY A 246 -1.12 6.41 17.66
N ARG A 247 -1.85 5.88 16.67
CA ARG A 247 -2.44 6.72 15.62
C ARG A 247 -3.61 7.53 16.18
N HIS A 248 -3.69 8.80 15.77
CA HIS A 248 -4.82 9.67 16.05
C HIS A 248 -5.77 9.68 14.85
N ILE A 249 -7.04 9.34 15.08
CA ILE A 249 -8.10 9.38 14.07
C ILE A 249 -9.09 10.46 14.47
N ALA A 250 -9.21 11.50 13.64
CA ALA A 250 -10.09 12.63 13.91
C ALA A 250 -11.49 12.43 13.32
N PHE A 251 -12.49 12.77 14.13
CA PHE A 251 -13.89 12.87 13.77
C PHE A 251 -14.31 14.32 13.92
N ALA A 252 -14.68 14.97 12.80
CA ALA A 252 -15.22 16.32 12.84
C ALA A 252 -16.63 16.25 13.43
N VAL A 253 -16.81 16.85 14.60
CA VAL A 253 -18.09 16.91 15.30
C VAL A 253 -18.58 18.35 15.14
N GLU A 254 -19.41 18.62 14.13
CA GLU A 254 -20.05 19.92 14.03
C GLU A 254 -20.84 20.20 15.31
N ALA A 255 -20.76 21.43 15.84
CA ALA A 255 -21.70 21.86 16.86
C ALA A 255 -23.09 21.71 16.26
N ALA A 256 -23.95 20.89 16.91
CA ALA A 256 -25.24 20.49 16.37
C ALA A 256 -25.97 21.69 15.74
N PRO A 257 -26.44 21.59 14.47
CA PRO A 257 -27.32 22.60 13.94
C PRO A 257 -28.52 22.71 14.88
N THR A 258 -28.81 23.94 15.30
CA THR A 258 -29.94 24.33 16.15
C THR A 258 -31.15 23.46 15.82
N ALA A 259 -31.64 22.73 16.82
CA ALA A 259 -32.75 21.80 16.68
C ALA A 259 -33.87 22.44 15.83
N VAL A 260 -34.19 21.85 14.68
CA VAL A 260 -35.46 22.12 14.03
C VAL A 260 -36.51 21.57 14.97
N LEU A 261 -37.23 22.47 15.66
CA LEU A 261 -38.35 22.11 16.51
C LEU A 261 -39.35 21.28 15.69
N PRO A 262 -39.86 20.15 16.21
CA PRO A 262 -41.01 19.51 15.58
C PRO A 262 -42.18 20.49 15.63
N THR A 263 -42.75 20.80 14.47
CA THR A 263 -44.03 21.50 14.36
C THR A 263 -45.16 20.59 14.82
N THR A 264 -45.28 20.39 16.13
CA THR A 264 -46.48 19.83 16.75
C THR A 264 -46.57 20.32 18.19
N ASN A 265 -47.64 21.04 18.51
CA ASN A 265 -47.96 21.55 19.84
C ASN A 265 -48.34 20.40 20.80
N GLN A 266 -47.37 19.57 21.18
CA GLN A 266 -47.56 18.57 22.23
C GLN A 266 -46.44 18.72 23.26
N LEU A 267 -46.82 18.88 24.53
CA LEU A 267 -45.87 18.93 25.64
C LEU A 267 -45.07 17.61 25.68
N PRO A 268 -43.74 17.63 25.94
CA PRO A 268 -42.93 16.43 25.92
C PRO A 268 -43.32 15.50 27.06
N ASN A 269 -43.46 14.21 26.75
CA ASN A 269 -43.65 13.15 27.73
C ASN A 269 -42.27 12.79 28.34
N PRO A 270 -42.09 12.66 29.66
CA PRO A 270 -40.77 12.41 30.27
C PRO A 270 -40.12 11.05 29.90
N ALA A 271 -40.80 10.21 29.11
CA ALA A 271 -40.29 8.94 28.60
C ALA A 271 -39.58 9.02 27.23
N GLU A 272 -39.57 10.19 26.56
CA GLU A 272 -39.06 10.34 25.18
C GLU A 272 -37.55 10.65 25.08
N GLU A 273 -36.80 10.72 26.20
CA GLU A 273 -35.35 10.96 26.15
C GLU A 273 -34.53 9.80 25.53
N ASP A 274 -35.08 8.57 25.51
CA ASP A 274 -34.45 7.38 24.93
C ASP A 274 -34.59 7.28 23.38
N GLU A 275 -35.32 8.21 22.74
CA GLU A 275 -35.57 8.25 21.29
C GLU A 275 -34.79 9.37 20.55
N LYS A 276 -33.76 9.97 21.15
CA LYS A 276 -32.89 10.88 20.38
C LYS A 276 -32.15 10.10 19.28
N PRO A 277 -32.12 10.61 18.03
CA PRO A 277 -31.40 9.97 16.94
C PRO A 277 -29.92 9.85 17.32
N VAL A 278 -29.33 8.68 17.03
CA VAL A 278 -27.90 8.44 17.23
C VAL A 278 -27.12 9.48 16.43
N GLU A 279 -26.43 10.38 17.12
CA GLU A 279 -25.55 11.34 16.47
C GLU A 279 -24.34 10.55 15.95
N GLN A 280 -24.09 10.60 14.63
CA GLN A 280 -23.03 9.85 13.96
C GLN A 280 -22.11 10.76 13.16
N TRP A 281 -20.81 10.51 13.26
CA TRP A 281 -19.78 11.24 12.54
C TRP A 281 -18.80 10.30 11.86
N ARG A 282 -18.37 10.67 10.66
CA ARG A 282 -17.44 9.89 9.85
C ARG A 282 -15.99 10.29 10.14
N ALA A 283 -15.10 9.32 10.30
CA ALA A 283 -13.67 9.59 10.41
C ALA A 283 -13.12 10.22 9.11
N GLN A 284 -12.17 11.13 9.23
CA GLN A 284 -11.47 11.67 8.05
C GLN A 284 -10.50 10.63 7.49
N GLY A 285 -10.68 10.26 6.21
CA GLY A 285 -9.76 9.38 5.49
C GLY A 285 -9.80 7.90 5.90
N GLU A 286 -10.67 7.51 6.83
CA GLU A 286 -10.73 6.15 7.39
C GLU A 286 -12.15 5.58 7.32
N ASN A 287 -12.25 4.25 7.29
CA ASN A 287 -13.54 3.57 7.22
C ASN A 287 -14.22 3.34 8.59
N LEU A 288 -14.15 4.35 9.47
CA LEU A 288 -14.68 4.31 10.84
C LEU A 288 -15.81 5.33 11.10
N TRP A 289 -16.73 4.99 12.00
CA TRP A 289 -17.84 5.84 12.41
C TRP A 289 -17.82 6.04 13.92
N LEU A 290 -17.96 7.28 14.37
CA LEU A 290 -18.18 7.65 15.76
C LEU A 290 -19.68 7.82 15.99
N SER A 291 -20.18 7.38 17.13
CA SER A 291 -21.56 7.58 17.55
C SER A 291 -21.62 7.96 19.02
N ARG A 292 -22.54 8.84 19.39
CA ARG A 292 -22.90 9.08 20.80
C ARG A 292 -24.25 8.43 21.07
N VAL A 293 -24.27 7.45 21.98
CA VAL A 293 -25.46 6.65 22.26
C VAL A 293 -25.72 6.58 23.76
N SER A 294 -26.96 6.32 24.15
CA SER A 294 -27.25 5.98 25.54
C SER A 294 -26.64 4.61 25.85
N ALA A 295 -26.09 4.43 27.05
CA ALA A 295 -25.62 3.12 27.52
C ALA A 295 -26.77 2.08 27.51
N SER A 296 -28.03 2.55 27.61
CA SER A 296 -29.24 1.72 27.48
C SER A 296 -29.44 1.12 26.07
N GLN A 297 -28.76 1.65 25.05
CA GLN A 297 -28.88 1.22 23.64
C GLN A 297 -27.73 0.30 23.20
N LEU A 298 -26.66 0.18 23.99
CA LEU A 298 -25.57 -0.75 23.71
C LEU A 298 -26.05 -2.20 23.76
N PRO A 299 -25.50 -3.13 22.98
CA PRO A 299 -25.69 -4.55 23.25
C PRO A 299 -25.30 -4.89 24.69
N GLU A 300 -26.08 -5.72 25.38
CA GLU A 300 -25.86 -6.05 26.81
C GLU A 300 -24.41 -6.46 27.10
N PHE A 301 -23.79 -7.21 26.19
CA PHE A 301 -22.42 -7.68 26.31
C PHE A 301 -21.33 -6.59 26.15
N LEU A 302 -21.67 -5.40 25.66
CA LEU A 302 -20.78 -4.23 25.61
C LEU A 302 -21.08 -3.22 26.73
N ARG A 303 -22.09 -3.47 27.56
CA ARG A 303 -22.42 -2.60 28.68
C ARG A 303 -21.53 -2.93 29.86
N ASP A 304 -20.78 -1.93 30.33
CA ASP A 304 -20.26 -1.94 31.69
C ASP A 304 -21.32 -1.31 32.62
N PRO A 305 -21.79 -2.01 33.67
CA PRO A 305 -22.77 -1.50 34.63
C PRO A 305 -22.39 -0.18 35.30
N ALA A 306 -21.09 0.14 35.36
CA ALA A 306 -20.58 1.37 35.97
C ALA A 306 -20.56 2.57 35.01
N THR A 307 -20.96 2.40 33.75
CA THR A 307 -20.84 3.46 32.73
C THR A 307 -21.90 4.55 32.89
N SER A 308 -21.53 5.80 32.61
CA SER A 308 -22.43 6.94 32.51
C SER A 308 -23.62 6.69 31.58
N LYS A 309 -24.69 7.51 31.71
CA LYS A 309 -25.88 7.45 30.83
C LYS A 309 -25.53 7.50 29.34
N TRP A 310 -24.47 8.22 28.96
CA TRP A 310 -24.01 8.37 27.58
C TRP A 310 -22.60 7.81 27.37
N VAL A 311 -22.38 7.23 26.19
CA VAL A 311 -21.11 6.63 25.77
C VAL A 311 -20.79 7.01 24.34
N TRP A 312 -19.49 7.01 24.03
CA TRP A 312 -19.00 7.10 22.67
C TRP A 312 -18.72 5.70 22.13
N VAL A 313 -19.15 5.44 20.90
CA VAL A 313 -18.93 4.18 20.21
C VAL A 313 -18.23 4.45 18.89
N ILE A 314 -17.09 3.83 18.68
CA ILE A 314 -16.45 3.74 17.37
C ILE A 314 -16.82 2.40 16.74
N SER A 315 -17.14 2.42 15.46
CA SER A 315 -17.51 1.25 14.68
C SER A 315 -16.80 1.20 13.34
N ASP A 316 -16.42 0.00 12.92
CA ASP A 316 -15.95 -0.25 11.57
C ASP A 316 -17.00 -1.04 10.74
N ASN A 317 -16.68 -1.21 9.45
CA ASN A 317 -17.51 -1.96 8.51
C ASN A 317 -17.35 -3.49 8.61
N ARG A 318 -16.46 -3.99 9.48
CA ARG A 318 -16.18 -5.43 9.71
C ARG A 318 -16.85 -5.95 10.97
N GLY A 319 -17.53 -5.10 11.73
CA GLY A 319 -18.22 -5.45 12.97
C GLY A 319 -17.44 -5.09 14.23
N GLY A 320 -16.22 -4.55 14.11
CA GLY A 320 -15.45 -4.03 15.23
C GLY A 320 -16.17 -2.86 15.90
N ARG A 321 -16.14 -2.86 17.24
CA ARG A 321 -16.73 -1.85 18.10
C ARG A 321 -15.75 -1.51 19.21
N TRP A 322 -15.64 -0.22 19.54
CA TRP A 322 -14.88 0.30 20.67
C TRP A 322 -15.78 1.24 21.45
N VAL A 323 -15.92 1.02 22.75
CA VAL A 323 -16.78 1.79 23.63
C VAL A 323 -15.92 2.59 24.58
N PHE A 324 -16.28 3.86 24.73
CA PHE A 324 -15.61 4.80 25.62
C PHE A 324 -16.63 5.51 26.51
N THR A 325 -16.22 5.88 27.71
CA THR A 325 -17.01 6.75 28.59
C THR A 325 -17.23 8.10 27.92
N GLU A 326 -18.17 8.90 28.43
CA GLU A 326 -18.39 10.26 27.94
C GLU A 326 -17.13 11.15 28.01
N GLY A 327 -16.28 10.92 29.02
CA GLY A 327 -14.97 11.56 29.18
C GLY A 327 -13.85 10.98 28.30
N GLY A 328 -14.14 9.94 27.52
CA GLY A 328 -13.22 9.35 26.54
C GLY A 328 -12.34 8.21 27.06
N ALA A 329 -12.58 7.70 28.27
CA ALA A 329 -11.85 6.55 28.79
C ALA A 329 -12.32 5.26 28.10
N TRP A 330 -11.40 4.42 27.62
CA TRP A 330 -11.74 3.15 27.00
C TRP A 330 -12.42 2.19 28.00
N VAL A 331 -13.56 1.62 27.62
CA VAL A 331 -14.36 0.72 28.44
C VAL A 331 -14.20 -0.72 27.95
N CYS A 332 -14.51 -0.97 26.69
CA CYS A 332 -14.41 -2.28 26.06
C CYS A 332 -14.23 -2.16 24.55
N SER A 333 -13.74 -3.22 23.91
CA SER A 333 -13.71 -3.35 22.46
C SER A 333 -13.90 -4.78 22.03
N GLY A 334 -14.40 -4.99 20.82
CA GLY A 334 -14.65 -6.33 20.29
C GLY A 334 -15.47 -6.36 19.01
N SER A 335 -15.63 -7.57 18.45
CA SER A 335 -16.41 -7.80 17.22
C SER A 335 -17.66 -8.65 17.44
N SER A 336 -17.75 -9.37 18.57
CA SER A 336 -18.89 -10.24 18.92
C SER A 336 -18.95 -10.52 20.41
N GLN A 337 -20.03 -11.12 20.92
CA GLN A 337 -20.12 -11.56 22.34
C GLN A 337 -18.95 -12.44 22.80
N ARG A 338 -18.30 -13.17 21.89
CA ARG A 338 -17.20 -14.09 22.19
C ARG A 338 -15.82 -13.47 21.99
N ASP A 339 -15.78 -12.29 21.40
CA ASP A 339 -14.57 -11.57 20.99
C ASP A 339 -14.67 -10.13 21.49
N VAL A 340 -14.71 -10.00 22.83
CA VAL A 340 -14.76 -8.72 23.54
C VAL A 340 -13.75 -8.75 24.68
N VAL A 341 -13.04 -7.64 24.83
CA VAL A 341 -12.21 -7.31 25.98
C VAL A 341 -12.81 -6.10 26.68
N HIS A 342 -13.01 -6.17 27.99
CA HIS A 342 -13.39 -5.05 28.84
C HIS A 342 -12.28 -4.70 29.81
N THR A 343 -12.23 -3.42 30.19
CA THR A 343 -11.28 -2.90 31.16
C THR A 343 -11.86 -2.96 32.57
N VAL A 344 -11.00 -3.21 33.55
CA VAL A 344 -11.27 -2.98 34.96
C VAL A 344 -10.41 -1.80 35.38
N ARG A 345 -11.02 -0.79 36.00
CA ARG A 345 -10.34 0.46 36.33
C ARG A 345 -10.42 0.77 37.82
N GLU A 346 -9.39 1.43 38.32
CA GLU A 346 -9.37 2.09 39.63
C GLU A 346 -9.06 3.57 39.39
N GLY A 347 -10.07 4.43 39.56
CA GLY A 347 -10.00 5.80 39.09
C GLY A 347 -9.77 5.86 37.57
N ASP A 348 -8.75 6.61 37.15
CA ASP A 348 -8.41 6.77 35.73
C ASP A 348 -7.49 5.66 35.18
N HIS A 349 -6.99 4.77 36.04
CA HIS A 349 -6.02 3.74 35.66
C HIS A 349 -6.69 2.40 35.35
N VAL A 350 -6.27 1.75 34.27
CA VAL A 350 -6.66 0.37 33.96
C VAL A 350 -5.84 -0.58 34.82
N THR A 351 -6.51 -1.35 35.68
CA THR A 351 -5.88 -2.35 36.57
C THR A 351 -6.01 -3.78 36.05
N ALA A 352 -6.91 -4.01 35.09
CA ALA A 352 -6.94 -5.26 34.33
C ALA A 352 -7.69 -5.13 33.00
N MET A 353 -7.46 -6.12 32.14
CA MET A 353 -8.28 -6.42 30.97
C MET A 353 -8.85 -7.82 31.11
N GLU A 354 -10.12 -7.98 30.78
CA GLU A 354 -10.87 -9.21 30.93
C GLU A 354 -11.66 -9.54 29.68
N THR A 355 -11.96 -10.82 29.48
CA THR A 355 -12.83 -11.29 28.37
C THR A 355 -14.21 -11.69 28.89
N SER A 356 -15.18 -11.81 28.00
CA SER A 356 -16.51 -12.36 28.32
C SER A 356 -16.49 -13.81 28.85
N TRP A 357 -15.36 -14.51 28.69
CA TRP A 357 -15.14 -15.87 29.20
C TRP A 357 -14.45 -15.92 30.57
N GLY A 358 -14.12 -14.76 31.16
CA GLY A 358 -13.49 -14.68 32.49
C GLY A 358 -11.96 -14.80 32.49
N TYR A 359 -11.30 -14.81 31.33
CA TYR A 359 -9.83 -14.68 31.26
C TYR A 359 -9.42 -13.24 31.58
N ARG A 360 -8.32 -13.06 32.32
CA ARG A 360 -7.87 -11.75 32.86
C ARG A 360 -6.36 -11.56 32.71
N ILE A 361 -5.94 -10.38 32.25
CA ILE A 361 -4.60 -9.82 32.43
C ILE A 361 -4.68 -8.74 33.50
N SER A 362 -3.95 -8.88 34.60
CA SER A 362 -3.80 -7.80 35.58
C SER A 362 -2.60 -6.93 35.25
N VAL A 363 -2.76 -5.62 35.38
CA VAL A 363 -1.71 -4.62 35.15
C VAL A 363 -1.59 -3.77 36.41
N SER A 364 -0.37 -3.68 36.95
CA SER A 364 -0.06 -3.06 38.25
C SER A 364 1.01 -2.00 38.13
#